data_AF-A0A8H9FQM4-F1
#
_entry.id   AF-A0A8H9FQM4-F1
#
_cell.length_a   1.000
_cell.length_b   1.000
_cell.length_c   1.000
_cell.angle_alpha   90.00
_cell.angle_beta   90.00
_cell.angle_gamma   90.00
#
_symmetry.space_group_name_H-M   'P 1'
#
loop_
_entity.id
_entity.type
_entity.pdbx_description
1 polymer ?
#
loop_
_entity_poly.entity_id
_entity_poly.type
_entity_poly.pdbx_seq_one_letter_code
_entity_poly.pdbx_strand_id
1 'polypeptide(L)'
;MTSTTGGSAYSSTNSLQTFADAGFDVATKATSFGPQICQVDGAPSTDPCAAWTGVWWSFWTGTDAGWNQALTGAHETAAPTGTFVGLSLVDNVDDAPEPRVDTTPATSTPTPTPTPTVSVTPTPEPSTPAGPGRADLASDWLVSRAAKGDGTYDLQSYGFNPGLMIDMLFALVAEDPDHEAIAGLWASIEKQIPEWVDFTADDGTRYVDGPSAAKAMLAAEAVRDDVNDVGGLDVAKTLESKIDDDGRVLDYGDAPAYGFGQTLAVLALARADALDTKVLDAMLTQQCPSGGFRLSHGAACADDKDAGVDATAMGLQAMLAAERSGVDVADANLTRAVGYLTSAAKTSGGWANDAFTTTVNTNSTGLAVQALQAYLDEHPGSAAAEGAVTKGRAWVAGLQVLPTTGAAAATNVGAIAYSPEAFAAGPATSTDQWERATPQAMLAFGLPGFDTLVVAAAPTATPTPTPTTSASSSATPTGGTTEPTTPGTGGSDGGPGDGTAGGSGTDTGSGSDGGLAYTGAAVWPALAVAVLLLLAGSAFVLVSRRRGVHA
;
A
#
# COMPACT_ATOMS: atom_id res chain seq x y z
N MET A 1 16.52 23.47 28.89
CA MET A 1 16.35 22.44 27.86
C MET A 1 17.14 21.23 28.31
N THR A 2 16.44 20.18 28.71
CA THR A 2 17.01 18.88 29.08
C THR A 2 17.41 18.16 27.79
N SER A 3 18.70 17.87 27.59
CA SER A 3 19.12 16.89 26.58
C SER A 3 19.07 15.52 27.22
N THR A 4 18.12 14.68 26.81
CA THR A 4 18.09 13.26 27.17
C THR A 4 18.99 12.53 26.18
N THR A 5 20.18 12.13 26.61
CA THR A 5 21.03 11.18 25.88
C THR A 5 20.87 9.81 26.54
N GLY A 6 20.10 8.93 25.90
CA GLY A 6 19.85 7.59 26.41
C GLY A 6 19.15 6.75 25.34
N GLY A 7 19.93 5.97 24.61
CA GLY A 7 19.41 4.99 23.67
C GLY A 7 20.50 3.98 23.34
N SER A 8 20.16 2.70 23.42
CA SER A 8 20.98 1.64 22.83
C SER A 8 21.00 1.83 21.31
N ALA A 9 21.94 1.20 20.60
CA ALA A 9 21.90 1.24 19.13
C ALA A 9 20.62 0.53 18.65
N TYR A 10 19.72 1.28 18.02
CA TYR A 10 18.50 0.77 17.39
C TYR A 10 18.64 0.87 15.88
N SER A 11 18.12 -0.12 15.15
CA SER A 11 17.91 -0.03 13.70
C SER A 11 16.42 -0.16 13.45
N SER A 12 15.79 0.87 12.91
CA SER A 12 14.38 0.84 12.51
C SER A 12 14.23 1.26 11.06
N THR A 13 13.20 0.73 10.41
CA THR A 13 12.82 1.10 9.03
C THR A 13 12.11 2.45 8.96
N ASN A 14 11.79 3.03 10.11
CA ASN A 14 11.10 4.31 10.27
C ASN A 14 11.67 5.04 11.49
N SER A 15 12.04 6.31 11.32
CA SER A 15 12.66 7.14 12.37
C SER A 15 11.69 7.56 13.46
N LEU A 16 10.37 7.58 13.20
CA LEU A 16 9.35 7.74 14.25
C LEU A 16 9.45 6.64 15.30
N GLN A 17 9.68 5.39 14.86
CA GLN A 17 9.92 4.29 15.77
C GLN A 17 11.22 4.49 16.57
N THR A 18 12.29 5.03 15.94
CA THR A 18 13.53 5.34 16.66
C THR A 18 13.30 6.34 17.79
N PHE A 19 12.47 7.37 17.57
CA PHE A 19 12.13 8.33 18.62
C PHE A 19 11.30 7.69 19.73
N ALA A 20 10.32 6.86 19.39
CA ALA A 20 9.54 6.11 20.38
C ALA A 20 10.42 5.14 21.21
N ASP A 21 11.33 4.41 20.56
CA ASP A 21 12.28 3.50 21.21
C ASP A 21 13.28 4.23 22.13
N ALA A 22 13.61 5.48 21.79
CA ALA A 22 14.40 6.37 22.61
C ALA A 22 13.59 7.04 23.74
N GLY A 23 12.29 6.75 23.84
CA GLY A 23 11.41 7.20 24.91
C GLY A 23 10.81 8.61 24.71
N PHE A 24 10.84 9.13 23.49
CA PHE A 24 10.17 10.38 23.14
C PHE A 24 8.68 10.14 22.86
N ASP A 25 7.81 10.99 23.39
CA ASP A 25 6.39 11.04 23.04
C ASP A 25 6.21 11.91 21.79
N VAL A 26 5.93 11.29 20.63
CA VAL A 26 5.83 11.99 19.34
C VAL A 26 4.39 11.99 18.85
N ALA A 27 3.77 13.17 18.80
CA ALA A 27 2.46 13.37 18.20
C ALA A 27 2.60 13.72 16.72
N THR A 28 1.82 13.05 15.87
CA THR A 28 1.79 13.30 14.43
C THR A 28 0.39 13.64 13.93
N LYS A 29 0.32 14.32 12.79
CA LYS A 29 -0.91 14.60 12.06
C LYS A 29 -0.78 14.12 10.63
N ALA A 30 -1.79 13.40 10.13
CA ALA A 30 -1.87 13.03 8.73
C ALA A 30 -2.00 14.30 7.86
N THR A 31 -1.15 14.39 6.82
CA THR A 31 -1.22 15.41 5.78
C THR A 31 -1.15 14.74 4.41
N SER A 32 -1.45 15.48 3.34
CA SER A 32 -1.26 15.01 1.95
C SER A 32 0.19 14.64 1.62
N PHE A 33 1.16 15.02 2.47
CA PHE A 33 2.59 14.71 2.33
C PHE A 33 3.07 13.65 3.34
N GLY A 34 2.14 12.90 3.95
CA GLY A 34 2.42 11.93 5.01
C GLY A 34 2.28 12.51 6.42
N PRO A 35 2.56 11.71 7.47
CA PRO A 35 2.47 12.15 8.86
C PRO A 35 3.50 13.25 9.17
N GLN A 36 3.01 14.43 9.50
CA GLN A 36 3.79 15.54 10.01
C GLN A 36 3.98 15.39 11.52
N ILE A 37 5.21 15.59 12.01
CA ILE A 37 5.48 15.65 13.45
C ILE A 37 5.03 17.01 13.97
N CYS A 38 4.06 16.99 14.87
CA CYS A 38 3.46 18.20 15.42
C CYS A 38 3.97 18.47 16.84
N GLN A 39 4.18 17.43 17.65
CA GLN A 39 4.65 17.60 19.03
C GLN A 39 5.67 16.53 19.41
N VAL A 40 6.66 16.89 20.23
CA VAL A 40 7.62 15.96 20.84
C VAL A 40 7.71 16.30 22.33
N ASP A 41 7.45 15.33 23.21
CA ASP A 41 7.43 15.50 24.67
C ASP A 41 6.61 16.72 25.14
N GLY A 42 5.47 16.97 24.49
CA GLY A 42 4.60 18.10 24.81
C GLY A 42 5.12 19.47 24.32
N ALA A 43 6.14 19.51 23.46
CA ALA A 43 6.66 20.73 22.82
C ALA A 43 6.32 20.79 21.31
N PRO A 44 5.89 21.95 20.77
CA PRO A 44 5.57 23.18 21.50
C PRO A 44 4.35 22.98 22.43
N SER A 45 4.17 23.88 23.40
CA SER A 45 3.08 23.80 24.39
C SER A 45 1.71 24.20 23.83
N THR A 46 1.69 24.88 22.69
CA THR A 46 0.51 24.99 21.83
C THR A 46 0.26 23.63 21.18
N ASP A 47 -0.98 23.32 20.80
CA ASP A 47 -1.28 22.11 20.02
C ASP A 47 -1.24 22.45 18.51
N PRO A 48 -0.09 22.34 17.83
CA PRO A 48 0.02 22.63 16.42
C PRO A 48 -0.69 21.59 15.54
N CYS A 49 -1.18 20.47 16.10
CA CYS A 49 -2.01 19.53 15.34
C CYS A 49 -3.34 20.17 14.91
N ALA A 50 -3.85 21.12 15.68
CA ALA A 50 -5.15 21.76 15.43
C ALA A 50 -5.10 22.86 14.35
N ALA A 51 -3.99 23.60 14.22
CA ALA A 51 -3.81 24.66 13.23
C ALA A 51 -2.31 24.97 12.98
N TRP A 52 -1.96 25.39 11.77
CA TRP A 52 -0.58 25.78 11.45
C TRP A 52 -0.23 27.09 12.15
N THR A 53 0.76 27.06 13.05
CA THR A 53 1.13 28.20 13.92
C THR A 53 2.44 28.87 13.52
N GLY A 54 3.08 28.46 12.42
CA GLY A 54 4.45 28.86 12.08
C GLY A 54 5.53 28.15 12.91
N VAL A 55 5.11 27.27 13.83
CA VAL A 55 5.99 26.41 14.63
C VAL A 55 5.90 24.98 14.14
N TRP A 56 7.04 24.35 13.86
CA TRP A 56 7.11 23.02 13.26
C TRP A 56 8.41 22.29 13.64
N TRP A 57 8.41 20.96 13.52
CA TRP A 57 9.60 20.14 13.76
C TRP A 57 10.31 19.82 12.46
N SER A 58 11.56 20.25 12.34
CA SER A 58 12.45 19.84 11.25
C SER A 58 13.11 18.50 11.57
N PHE A 59 13.24 17.65 10.55
CA PHE A 59 13.80 16.30 10.67
C PHE A 59 15.19 16.24 10.03
N TRP A 60 16.11 15.58 10.72
CA TRP A 60 17.53 15.54 10.39
C TRP A 60 18.06 14.12 10.52
N THR A 61 19.01 13.79 9.65
CA THR A 61 19.85 12.59 9.75
C THR A 61 21.28 13.01 10.03
N GLY A 62 22.03 12.20 10.75
CA GLY A 62 23.39 12.53 11.15
C GLY A 62 24.33 11.34 11.04
N THR A 63 25.60 11.65 10.79
CA THR A 63 26.71 10.71 10.97
C THR A 63 27.77 11.38 11.85
N ASP A 64 28.89 10.71 12.10
CA ASP A 64 30.07 11.30 12.72
C ASP A 64 30.61 12.56 11.99
N ALA A 65 30.17 12.83 10.76
CA ALA A 65 30.51 14.02 9.99
C ALA A 65 29.58 15.23 10.24
N GLY A 66 28.50 15.06 11.01
CA GLY A 66 27.54 16.11 11.35
C GLY A 66 26.11 15.82 10.90
N TRP A 67 25.25 16.83 11.01
CA TRP A 67 23.84 16.77 10.64
C TRP A 67 23.60 17.12 9.16
N ASN A 68 22.62 16.47 8.56
CA ASN A 68 22.07 16.77 7.24
C ASN A 68 20.55 16.85 7.35
N GLN A 69 19.97 17.90 6.78
CA GLN A 69 18.52 18.04 6.75
C GLN A 69 17.94 16.91 5.91
N ALA A 70 16.95 16.18 6.45
CA ALA A 70 16.32 15.11 5.72
C ALA A 70 15.42 15.68 4.62
N LEU A 71 15.53 15.12 3.41
CA LEU A 71 14.64 15.45 2.28
C LEU A 71 13.37 14.59 2.28
N THR A 72 13.38 13.52 3.06
CA THR A 72 12.28 12.56 3.25
C THR A 72 11.74 12.67 4.68
N GLY A 73 10.45 12.38 4.86
CA GLY A 73 9.83 12.42 6.19
C GLY A 73 10.39 11.36 7.13
N ALA A 74 10.27 11.59 8.44
CA ALA A 74 10.72 10.63 9.46
C ALA A 74 10.06 9.25 9.30
N HIS A 75 8.84 9.21 8.79
CA HIS A 75 8.06 7.99 8.56
C HIS A 75 8.61 7.09 7.43
N GLU A 76 9.36 7.66 6.49
CA GLU A 76 9.96 6.96 5.35
C GLU A 76 11.48 6.78 5.50
N THR A 77 12.05 7.38 6.55
CA THR A 77 13.50 7.40 6.73
C THR A 77 13.88 6.34 7.74
N ALA A 78 14.62 5.32 7.30
CA ALA A 78 15.24 4.36 8.19
C ALA A 78 16.39 5.01 9.00
N ALA A 79 16.67 4.49 10.19
CA ALA A 79 17.82 4.86 11.01
C ALA A 79 18.81 3.68 11.07
N PRO A 80 19.75 3.55 10.13
CA PRO A 80 20.75 2.48 10.16
C PRO A 80 21.64 2.54 11.40
N THR A 81 22.18 1.39 11.80
CA THR A 81 23.17 1.33 12.88
C THR A 81 24.37 2.24 12.58
N GLY A 82 24.75 3.06 13.56
CA GLY A 82 25.87 4.00 13.43
C GLY A 82 25.48 5.36 12.81
N THR A 83 24.19 5.60 12.58
CA THR A 83 23.66 6.91 12.20
C THR A 83 22.87 7.53 13.35
N PHE A 84 22.60 8.82 13.25
CA PHE A 84 21.78 9.59 14.18
C PHE A 84 20.54 10.10 13.46
N VAL A 85 19.43 10.20 14.19
CA VAL A 85 18.24 10.92 13.75
C VAL A 85 17.92 11.99 14.77
N GLY A 86 17.43 13.13 14.31
CA GLY A 86 17.22 14.29 15.15
C GLY A 86 15.99 15.08 14.73
N LEU A 87 15.32 15.64 15.72
CA LEU A 87 14.25 16.62 15.55
C LEU A 87 14.73 17.97 16.10
N SER A 88 14.45 19.03 15.36
CA SER A 88 14.77 20.39 15.77
C SER A 88 13.55 21.28 15.60
N LEU A 89 13.10 21.87 16.71
CA LEU A 89 11.93 22.73 16.75
C LEU A 89 12.26 24.07 16.09
N VAL A 90 11.50 24.41 15.06
CA VAL A 90 11.58 25.67 14.32
C VAL A 90 10.46 26.57 14.81
N ASP A 91 10.81 27.78 15.26
CA ASP A 91 9.87 28.77 15.77
C ASP A 91 9.96 30.05 14.94
N ASN A 92 9.00 30.22 14.01
CA ASN A 92 8.79 31.46 13.24
C ASN A 92 10.05 32.02 12.54
N VAL A 93 10.92 31.13 12.05
CA VAL A 93 12.09 31.46 11.22
C VAL A 93 12.06 30.63 9.94
N ASP A 94 12.57 31.21 8.85
CA ASP A 94 12.57 30.57 7.52
C ASP A 94 13.59 29.42 7.44
N ASP A 95 14.67 29.49 8.21
CA ASP A 95 15.74 28.48 8.21
C ASP A 95 15.48 27.43 9.29
N ALA A 96 15.54 26.14 8.91
CA ALA A 96 15.52 25.02 9.85
C ALA A 96 16.90 24.89 10.52
N PRO A 97 17.05 25.15 11.83
CA PRO A 97 18.33 24.95 12.50
C PRO A 97 18.60 23.46 12.70
N GLU A 98 19.85 23.05 12.53
CA GLU A 98 20.29 21.69 12.87
C GLU A 98 20.10 21.38 14.36
N PRO A 99 19.94 20.09 14.75
CA PRO A 99 19.89 19.69 16.14
C PRO A 99 21.17 20.13 16.89
N ARG A 100 21.00 20.66 18.11
CA ARG A 100 22.12 21.18 18.92
C ARG A 100 22.93 20.10 19.64
N VAL A 101 22.66 18.84 19.34
CA VAL A 101 23.33 17.67 19.91
C VAL A 101 24.48 17.24 19.00
N ASP A 102 25.61 16.85 19.59
CA ASP A 102 26.78 16.36 18.84
C ASP A 102 26.50 14.96 18.28
N THR A 103 26.90 14.71 17.04
CA THR A 103 26.83 13.39 16.39
C THR A 103 28.10 12.56 16.61
N THR A 104 28.97 12.97 17.53
CA THR A 104 30.13 12.18 17.94
C THR A 104 29.71 11.14 18.99
N PRO A 105 29.89 9.82 18.73
CA PRO A 105 29.59 8.79 19.72
C PRO A 105 30.38 9.00 21.02
N ALA A 106 29.69 9.09 22.16
CA ALA A 106 30.36 9.20 23.45
C ALA A 106 31.15 7.91 23.72
N THR A 107 32.48 7.98 23.68
CA THR A 107 33.36 6.87 24.05
C THR A 107 33.34 6.74 25.57
N SER A 108 32.40 5.98 26.11
CA SER A 108 32.50 5.56 27.52
C SER A 108 33.56 4.47 27.61
N THR A 109 34.74 4.80 28.13
CA THR A 109 35.75 3.80 28.50
C THR A 109 35.17 2.99 29.66
N PRO A 110 34.85 1.69 29.48
CA PRO A 110 34.29 0.91 30.58
C PRO A 110 35.35 0.74 31.67
N THR A 111 35.02 1.16 32.89
CA THR A 111 35.77 0.79 34.08
C THR A 111 35.58 -0.71 34.31
N PRO A 112 36.65 -1.52 34.43
CA PRO A 112 36.54 -2.97 34.56
C PRO A 112 35.85 -3.32 35.88
N THR A 113 34.55 -3.59 35.80
CA THR A 113 33.77 -4.21 36.88
C THR A 113 34.02 -5.71 36.81
N PRO A 114 34.30 -6.39 37.94
CA PRO A 114 34.55 -7.83 37.94
C PRO A 114 33.36 -8.56 37.30
N THR A 115 33.65 -9.36 36.28
CA THR A 115 32.70 -10.13 35.48
C THR A 115 31.76 -10.95 36.37
N PRO A 116 30.47 -10.60 36.52
CA PRO A 116 29.51 -11.61 36.94
C PRO A 116 29.39 -12.60 35.79
N THR A 117 29.47 -13.90 36.10
CA THR A 117 29.14 -14.96 35.16
C THR A 117 27.67 -14.81 34.75
N VAL A 118 27.42 -14.09 33.66
CA VAL A 118 26.10 -14.03 33.03
C VAL A 118 25.95 -15.36 32.30
N SER A 119 25.15 -16.23 32.88
CA SER A 119 24.57 -17.35 32.15
C SER A 119 23.70 -16.73 31.05
N VAL A 120 24.17 -16.80 29.81
CA VAL A 120 23.40 -16.37 28.64
C VAL A 120 22.18 -17.28 28.59
N THR A 121 21.07 -16.78 29.10
CA THR A 121 19.77 -17.42 28.86
C THR A 121 19.47 -17.12 27.39
N PRO A 122 19.41 -18.12 26.51
CA PRO A 122 19.07 -17.87 25.12
C PRO A 122 17.73 -17.13 25.06
N THR A 123 17.65 -16.09 24.23
CA THR A 123 16.35 -15.55 23.78
C THR A 123 15.50 -16.75 23.37
N PRO A 124 14.32 -16.97 23.97
CA PRO A 124 13.51 -18.11 23.60
C PRO A 124 13.18 -18.00 22.12
N GLU A 125 13.71 -18.95 21.35
CA GLU A 125 13.19 -19.27 20.04
C GLU A 125 11.68 -19.52 20.20
N PRO A 126 10.81 -18.86 19.42
CA PRO A 126 9.38 -19.10 19.53
C PRO A 126 9.14 -20.59 19.36
N SER A 127 8.60 -21.21 20.40
CA SER A 127 8.23 -22.62 20.35
C SER A 127 7.21 -22.84 19.23
N THR A 128 7.44 -23.88 18.43
CA THR A 128 6.52 -24.53 17.47
C THR A 128 5.02 -24.38 17.88
N PRO A 129 4.08 -24.15 16.93
CA PRO A 129 2.99 -23.16 17.06
C PRO A 129 1.83 -23.49 17.99
N ALA A 130 1.18 -22.39 18.41
CA ALA A 130 -0.21 -22.36 18.82
C ALA A 130 -1.14 -22.68 17.63
N GLY A 131 -1.73 -23.89 17.60
CA GLY A 131 -2.87 -24.25 16.74
C GLY A 131 -2.74 -23.95 15.23
N PRO A 132 -3.79 -24.19 14.43
CA PRO A 132 -3.93 -23.50 13.16
C PRO A 132 -4.25 -22.01 13.43
N GLY A 133 -3.66 -21.10 12.65
CA GLY A 133 -4.09 -19.71 12.63
C GLY A 133 -5.59 -19.60 12.30
N ARG A 134 -6.21 -18.49 12.70
CA ARG A 134 -7.64 -18.25 12.63
C ARG A 134 -7.93 -17.07 11.71
N ALA A 135 -8.08 -17.35 10.43
CA ALA A 135 -8.39 -16.32 9.42
C ALA A 135 -9.72 -15.60 9.76
N ASP A 136 -10.72 -16.33 10.23
CA ASP A 136 -12.00 -15.79 10.70
C ASP A 136 -11.85 -14.70 11.77
N LEU A 137 -10.99 -14.94 12.77
CA LEU A 137 -10.73 -13.93 13.81
C LEU A 137 -9.98 -12.73 13.23
N ALA A 138 -9.09 -12.93 12.26
CA ALA A 138 -8.38 -11.83 11.59
C ALA A 138 -9.34 -10.96 10.76
N SER A 139 -10.28 -11.58 10.04
CA SER A 139 -11.40 -10.89 9.36
C SER A 139 -12.22 -10.06 10.34
N ASP A 140 -12.68 -10.68 11.44
CA ASP A 140 -13.45 -10.01 12.50
C ASP A 140 -12.71 -8.80 13.06
N TRP A 141 -11.41 -8.96 13.32
CA TRP A 141 -10.56 -7.88 13.81
C TRP A 141 -10.49 -6.74 12.79
N LEU A 142 -10.20 -7.02 11.52
CA LEU A 142 -10.12 -6.00 10.46
C LEU A 142 -11.44 -5.22 10.33
N VAL A 143 -12.58 -5.90 10.34
CA VAL A 143 -13.90 -5.26 10.29
C VAL A 143 -14.12 -4.37 11.51
N SER A 144 -13.74 -4.83 12.70
CA SER A 144 -13.84 -4.02 13.92
C SER A 144 -12.94 -2.77 13.89
N ARG A 145 -11.83 -2.82 13.14
CA ARG A 145 -10.93 -1.67 12.97
C ARG A 145 -11.49 -0.63 12.00
N ALA A 146 -12.17 -1.07 10.94
CA ALA A 146 -12.57 -0.19 9.85
C ALA A 146 -14.01 0.34 9.94
N ALA A 147 -14.96 -0.42 10.49
CA ALA A 147 -16.37 -0.04 10.45
C ALA A 147 -16.67 1.23 11.27
N LYS A 148 -17.38 2.20 10.66
CA LYS A 148 -17.76 3.49 11.31
C LYS A 148 -19.19 3.50 11.90
N GLY A 149 -19.95 2.40 11.78
CA GLY A 149 -21.30 2.25 12.33
C GLY A 149 -22.43 2.91 11.52
N ASP A 150 -22.09 3.72 10.52
CA ASP A 150 -23.02 4.28 9.52
C ASP A 150 -23.04 3.47 8.21
N GLY A 151 -22.37 2.30 8.20
CA GLY A 151 -22.20 1.44 7.04
C GLY A 151 -20.97 1.76 6.19
N THR A 152 -20.20 2.81 6.53
CA THR A 152 -18.93 3.13 5.86
C THR A 152 -17.74 2.52 6.59
N TYR A 153 -16.62 2.43 5.87
CA TYR A 153 -15.38 1.81 6.35
C TYR A 153 -14.21 2.77 6.20
N ASP A 154 -13.36 2.84 7.23
CA ASP A 154 -12.15 3.66 7.27
C ASP A 154 -11.25 3.12 8.40
N LEU A 155 -10.01 2.80 8.05
CA LEU A 155 -9.01 2.28 8.99
C LEU A 155 -8.66 3.34 10.03
N GLN A 156 -8.73 2.95 11.31
CA GLN A 156 -8.49 3.85 12.42
C GLN A 156 -7.14 4.59 12.37
N SER A 157 -6.08 3.98 11.82
CA SER A 157 -4.77 4.63 11.73
C SER A 157 -4.54 5.43 10.44
N TYR A 158 -5.28 5.16 9.36
CA TYR A 158 -4.99 5.73 8.04
C TYR A 158 -6.11 6.57 7.45
N GLY A 159 -7.28 6.60 8.07
CA GLY A 159 -8.45 7.13 7.40
C GLY A 159 -8.90 6.20 6.26
N PHE A 160 -9.61 6.77 5.31
CA PHE A 160 -9.90 6.10 4.04
C PHE A 160 -8.67 6.09 3.12
N ASN A 161 -8.09 4.92 2.89
CA ASN A 161 -7.03 4.72 1.89
C ASN A 161 -7.42 3.58 0.95
N PRO A 162 -7.80 3.84 -0.33
CA PRO A 162 -8.30 2.80 -1.23
C PRO A 162 -7.36 1.59 -1.35
N GLY A 163 -6.04 1.82 -1.44
CA GLY A 163 -5.05 0.75 -1.52
C GLY A 163 -5.09 -0.21 -0.32
N LEU A 164 -5.15 0.30 0.90
CA LEU A 164 -5.24 -0.51 2.12
C LEU A 164 -6.62 -1.14 2.31
N MET A 165 -7.68 -0.42 1.92
CA MET A 165 -9.05 -0.93 1.98
C MET A 165 -9.24 -2.09 1.00
N ILE A 166 -8.60 -2.06 -0.16
CA ILE A 166 -8.58 -3.19 -1.10
C ILE A 166 -7.79 -4.37 -0.53
N ASP A 167 -6.70 -4.17 0.21
CA ASP A 167 -6.00 -5.28 0.88
C ASP A 167 -6.91 -5.97 1.92
N MET A 168 -7.67 -5.18 2.67
CA MET A 168 -8.71 -5.71 3.58
C MET A 168 -9.81 -6.45 2.79
N LEU A 169 -10.29 -5.89 1.67
CA LEU A 169 -11.28 -6.54 0.83
C LEU A 169 -10.80 -7.90 0.34
N PHE A 170 -9.56 -7.97 -0.17
CA PHE A 170 -9.00 -9.23 -0.62
C PHE A 170 -8.90 -10.26 0.49
N ALA A 171 -8.47 -9.84 1.68
CA ALA A 171 -8.39 -10.73 2.84
C ALA A 171 -9.77 -11.29 3.24
N LEU A 172 -10.81 -10.45 3.24
CA LEU A 172 -12.18 -10.87 3.53
C LEU A 172 -12.72 -11.85 2.47
N VAL A 173 -12.60 -11.51 1.18
CA VAL A 173 -13.06 -12.38 0.09
C VAL A 173 -12.33 -13.72 0.11
N ALA A 174 -11.05 -13.75 0.50
CA ALA A 174 -10.24 -14.95 0.54
C ALA A 174 -10.63 -15.87 1.71
N GLU A 175 -11.02 -15.28 2.83
CA GLU A 175 -11.42 -16.02 4.04
C GLU A 175 -12.86 -16.53 3.95
N ASP A 176 -13.80 -15.63 3.66
CA ASP A 176 -15.20 -15.95 3.48
C ASP A 176 -15.76 -15.13 2.30
N PRO A 177 -15.99 -15.75 1.13
CA PRO A 177 -16.50 -15.05 -0.04
C PRO A 177 -17.95 -14.57 0.11
N ASP A 178 -18.66 -14.96 1.19
CA ASP A 178 -19.99 -14.48 1.56
C ASP A 178 -19.97 -13.50 2.76
N HIS A 179 -18.78 -13.04 3.19
CA HIS A 179 -18.63 -12.21 4.38
C HIS A 179 -19.47 -10.91 4.29
N GLU A 180 -20.34 -10.68 5.29
CA GLU A 180 -21.36 -9.62 5.28
C GLU A 180 -20.80 -8.19 5.10
N ALA A 181 -19.56 -7.96 5.56
CA ALA A 181 -18.86 -6.69 5.41
C ALA A 181 -18.47 -6.34 3.95
N ILE A 182 -18.33 -7.33 3.06
CA ILE A 182 -17.78 -7.14 1.69
C ILE A 182 -18.57 -6.09 0.92
N ALA A 183 -19.91 -6.15 0.94
CA ALA A 183 -20.74 -5.23 0.17
C ALA A 183 -20.58 -3.76 0.61
N GLY A 184 -20.56 -3.50 1.93
CA GLY A 184 -20.37 -2.15 2.45
C GLY A 184 -18.95 -1.62 2.28
N LEU A 185 -17.96 -2.51 2.40
CA LEU A 185 -16.55 -2.19 2.16
C LEU A 185 -16.34 -1.84 0.69
N TRP A 186 -16.83 -2.67 -0.23
CA TRP A 186 -16.74 -2.41 -1.66
C TRP A 186 -17.42 -1.09 -2.04
N ALA A 187 -18.64 -0.83 -1.57
CA ALA A 187 -19.33 0.44 -1.86
C ALA A 187 -18.53 1.68 -1.37
N SER A 188 -17.76 1.53 -0.29
CA SER A 188 -16.87 2.60 0.20
C SER A 188 -15.63 2.76 -0.70
N ILE A 189 -15.06 1.65 -1.18
CA ILE A 189 -13.92 1.60 -2.12
C ILE A 189 -14.32 2.16 -3.47
N GLU A 190 -15.36 1.61 -4.09
CA GLU A 190 -15.86 1.93 -5.43
C GLU A 190 -16.03 3.44 -5.62
N LYS A 191 -16.64 4.11 -4.63
CA LYS A 191 -16.86 5.57 -4.65
C LYS A 191 -15.57 6.39 -4.77
N GLN A 192 -14.45 5.86 -4.27
CA GLN A 192 -13.18 6.56 -4.15
C GLN A 192 -12.19 6.16 -5.27
N ILE A 193 -12.50 5.10 -6.03
CA ILE A 193 -11.65 4.63 -7.13
C ILE A 193 -11.41 5.72 -8.20
N PRO A 194 -12.42 6.48 -8.69
CA PRO A 194 -12.18 7.49 -9.71
C PRO A 194 -11.12 8.52 -9.30
N GLU A 195 -11.24 9.09 -8.09
CA GLU A 195 -10.31 10.09 -7.55
C GLU A 195 -8.97 9.49 -7.08
N TRP A 196 -8.85 8.17 -6.97
CA TRP A 196 -7.61 7.51 -6.59
C TRP A 196 -6.79 7.10 -7.81
N VAL A 197 -7.45 6.61 -8.86
CA VAL A 197 -6.82 6.11 -10.08
C VAL A 197 -6.56 7.26 -11.07
N ASP A 198 -7.49 8.21 -11.19
CA ASP A 198 -7.46 9.30 -12.17
C ASP A 198 -7.79 10.63 -11.48
N PHE A 199 -6.76 11.26 -10.92
CA PHE A 199 -6.91 12.46 -10.12
C PHE A 199 -6.33 13.70 -10.80
N THR A 200 -6.84 14.87 -10.42
CA THR A 200 -6.28 16.16 -10.86
C THR A 200 -5.71 16.87 -9.65
N ALA A 201 -4.41 17.18 -9.69
CA ALA A 201 -3.77 17.96 -8.63
C ALA A 201 -4.26 19.41 -8.63
N ASP A 202 -3.97 20.14 -7.54
CA ASP A 202 -4.40 21.54 -7.35
C ASP A 202 -3.91 22.49 -8.46
N ASP A 203 -2.83 22.14 -9.15
CA ASP A 203 -2.28 22.89 -10.28
C ASP A 203 -3.01 22.62 -11.62
N GLY A 204 -4.03 21.76 -11.60
CA GLY A 204 -4.80 21.34 -12.76
C GLY A 204 -4.16 20.20 -13.57
N THR A 205 -3.02 19.66 -13.13
CA THR A 205 -2.39 18.51 -13.78
C THR A 205 -3.16 17.24 -13.48
N ARG A 206 -3.58 16.54 -14.53
CA ARG A 206 -4.23 15.23 -14.43
C ARG A 206 -3.19 14.13 -14.36
N TYR A 207 -3.40 13.19 -13.44
CA TYR A 207 -2.55 12.05 -13.12
C TYR A 207 -3.36 10.77 -13.22
N VAL A 208 -2.83 9.76 -13.92
CA VAL A 208 -3.47 8.45 -14.07
C VAL A 208 -2.48 7.37 -13.67
N ASP A 209 -2.80 6.59 -12.63
CA ASP A 209 -1.89 5.61 -12.04
C ASP A 209 -2.22 4.18 -12.48
N GLY A 210 -1.33 3.56 -13.28
CA GLY A 210 -1.51 2.22 -13.82
C GLY A 210 -1.64 1.13 -12.75
N PRO A 211 -0.74 1.06 -11.75
CA PRO A 211 -0.86 0.08 -10.67
C PRO A 211 -2.13 0.23 -9.83
N SER A 212 -2.57 1.45 -9.55
CA SER A 212 -3.85 1.69 -8.88
C SER A 212 -5.02 1.20 -9.74
N ALA A 213 -5.01 1.44 -11.06
CA ALA A 213 -6.01 0.89 -11.99
C ALA A 213 -6.00 -0.64 -11.99
N ALA A 214 -4.82 -1.28 -12.01
CA ALA A 214 -4.69 -2.73 -11.94
C ALA A 214 -5.24 -3.32 -10.63
N LYS A 215 -4.93 -2.68 -9.50
CA LYS A 215 -5.43 -3.11 -8.19
C LYS A 215 -6.95 -2.92 -8.07
N ALA A 216 -7.48 -1.82 -8.59
CA ALA A 216 -8.92 -1.54 -8.64
C ALA A 216 -9.67 -2.54 -9.53
N MET A 217 -9.11 -2.86 -10.71
CA MET A 217 -9.65 -3.87 -11.62
C MET A 217 -9.71 -5.24 -10.93
N LEU A 218 -8.60 -5.68 -10.31
CA LEU A 218 -8.56 -6.95 -9.56
C LEU A 218 -9.59 -6.98 -8.42
N ALA A 219 -9.80 -5.85 -7.73
CA ALA A 219 -10.81 -5.72 -6.68
C ALA A 219 -12.24 -5.86 -7.22
N ALA A 220 -12.57 -5.17 -8.32
CA ALA A 220 -13.86 -5.27 -8.99
C ALA A 220 -14.14 -6.70 -9.47
N GLU A 221 -13.15 -7.38 -10.06
CA GLU A 221 -13.27 -8.78 -10.44
C GLU A 221 -13.50 -9.70 -9.23
N ALA A 222 -12.80 -9.45 -8.11
CA ALA A 222 -12.96 -10.23 -6.89
C ALA A 222 -14.38 -10.12 -6.33
N VAL A 223 -15.06 -8.99 -6.48
CA VAL A 223 -16.46 -8.82 -6.06
C VAL A 223 -17.50 -9.02 -7.18
N ARG A 224 -17.06 -9.46 -8.38
CA ARG A 224 -17.89 -9.64 -9.58
C ARG A 224 -18.61 -8.37 -10.05
N ASP A 225 -17.97 -7.21 -9.88
CA ASP A 225 -18.46 -5.95 -10.41
C ASP A 225 -18.00 -5.71 -11.86
N ASP A 226 -18.59 -4.71 -12.54
CA ASP A 226 -18.21 -4.35 -13.90
C ASP A 226 -16.92 -3.52 -13.92
N VAL A 227 -15.83 -4.12 -14.41
CA VAL A 227 -14.53 -3.45 -14.58
C VAL A 227 -14.56 -2.26 -15.55
N ASN A 228 -15.65 -2.09 -16.31
CA ASN A 228 -15.85 -0.96 -17.22
C ASN A 228 -16.65 0.19 -16.57
N ASP A 229 -17.14 0.02 -15.34
CA ASP A 229 -17.92 1.04 -14.61
C ASP A 229 -17.74 0.92 -13.08
N VAL A 230 -16.52 1.12 -12.59
CA VAL A 230 -16.22 1.16 -11.15
C VAL A 230 -16.37 2.58 -10.65
N GLY A 231 -17.49 2.90 -10.01
CA GLY A 231 -17.78 4.25 -9.53
C GLY A 231 -17.87 5.30 -10.65
N GLY A 232 -18.17 4.88 -11.89
CA GLY A 232 -18.16 5.75 -13.07
C GLY A 232 -16.86 5.74 -13.88
N LEU A 233 -15.84 4.97 -13.46
CA LEU A 233 -14.56 4.83 -14.16
C LEU A 233 -14.44 3.47 -14.84
N ASP A 234 -14.07 3.49 -16.12
CA ASP A 234 -13.65 2.29 -16.86
C ASP A 234 -12.20 1.93 -16.46
N VAL A 235 -12.05 1.15 -15.39
CA VAL A 235 -10.72 0.81 -14.83
C VAL A 235 -9.93 -0.12 -15.75
N ALA A 236 -10.60 -0.98 -16.50
CA ALA A 236 -9.96 -1.85 -17.49
C ALA A 236 -9.29 -1.02 -18.59
N LYS A 237 -10.05 -0.12 -19.24
CA LYS A 237 -9.50 0.79 -20.26
C LYS A 237 -8.47 1.75 -19.69
N THR A 238 -8.65 2.17 -18.44
CA THR A 238 -7.68 3.04 -17.76
C THR A 238 -6.35 2.33 -17.58
N LEU A 239 -6.36 1.07 -17.13
CA LEU A 239 -5.17 0.23 -17.05
C LEU A 239 -4.52 0.05 -18.43
N GLU A 240 -5.30 -0.31 -19.45
CA GLU A 240 -4.80 -0.48 -20.82
C GLU A 240 -4.11 0.78 -21.35
N SER A 241 -4.64 1.97 -21.03
CA SER A 241 -4.04 3.25 -21.43
C SER A 241 -2.69 3.53 -20.78
N LYS A 242 -2.36 2.81 -19.71
CA LYS A 242 -1.11 2.91 -18.95
C LYS A 242 -0.13 1.79 -19.28
N ILE A 243 -0.35 1.05 -20.35
CA ILE A 243 0.58 0.04 -20.86
C ILE A 243 1.32 0.61 -22.06
N ASP A 244 2.65 0.67 -21.97
CA ASP A 244 3.48 1.15 -23.09
C ASP A 244 3.57 0.13 -24.24
N ASP A 245 4.26 0.52 -25.31
CA ASP A 245 4.45 -0.33 -26.49
C ASP A 245 5.24 -1.61 -26.18
N ASP A 246 6.08 -1.59 -25.14
CA ASP A 246 6.89 -2.72 -24.68
C ASP A 246 6.17 -3.55 -23.61
N GLY A 247 4.93 -3.23 -23.25
CA GLY A 247 4.13 -3.95 -22.25
C GLY A 247 4.38 -3.54 -20.80
N ARG A 248 5.14 -2.46 -20.55
CA ARG A 248 5.36 -1.94 -19.19
C ARG A 248 4.15 -1.15 -18.74
N VAL A 249 3.73 -1.42 -17.51
CA VAL A 249 2.74 -0.59 -16.81
C VAL A 249 3.43 0.69 -16.36
N LEU A 250 2.74 1.82 -16.53
CA LEU A 250 3.22 3.15 -16.21
C LEU A 250 2.51 3.71 -14.97
N ASP A 251 3.28 4.31 -14.06
CA ASP A 251 2.77 5.07 -12.91
C ASP A 251 2.18 6.43 -13.34
N TYR A 252 1.64 7.18 -12.37
CA TYR A 252 1.06 8.51 -12.57
C TYR A 252 1.96 9.54 -13.28
N GLY A 253 3.29 9.36 -13.25
CA GLY A 253 4.27 10.21 -13.95
C GLY A 253 4.79 9.66 -15.29
N ASP A 254 4.13 8.64 -15.85
CA ASP A 254 4.55 7.90 -17.06
C ASP A 254 5.94 7.23 -16.94
N ALA A 255 6.45 7.08 -15.72
CA ALA A 255 7.59 6.21 -15.43
C ALA A 255 7.11 4.76 -15.35
N PRO A 256 7.94 3.77 -15.70
CA PRO A 256 7.60 2.38 -15.47
C PRO A 256 7.31 2.11 -14.00
N ALA A 257 6.17 1.48 -13.72
CA ALA A 257 5.75 1.07 -12.39
C ALA A 257 6.76 0.09 -11.77
N TYR A 258 6.79 0.02 -10.45
CA TYR A 258 7.51 -1.04 -9.73
C TYR A 258 6.99 -2.43 -10.17
N GLY A 259 7.85 -3.45 -10.06
CA GLY A 259 7.56 -4.84 -10.40
C GLY A 259 6.29 -5.35 -9.72
N PHE A 260 5.97 -4.89 -8.50
CA PHE A 260 4.70 -5.21 -7.84
C PHE A 260 3.49 -4.71 -8.66
N GLY A 261 3.52 -3.47 -9.14
CA GLY A 261 2.48 -2.91 -10.02
C GLY A 261 2.38 -3.64 -11.36
N GLN A 262 3.51 -4.02 -11.95
CA GLN A 262 3.53 -4.84 -13.17
C GLN A 262 2.86 -6.20 -12.94
N THR A 263 3.16 -6.89 -11.82
CA THR A 263 2.56 -8.20 -11.51
C THR A 263 1.05 -8.10 -11.26
N LEU A 264 0.58 -7.02 -10.62
CA LEU A 264 -0.86 -6.76 -10.45
C LEU A 264 -1.57 -6.61 -11.80
N ALA A 265 -0.97 -5.91 -12.77
CA ALA A 265 -1.58 -5.75 -14.08
C ALA A 265 -1.67 -7.07 -14.86
N VAL A 266 -0.61 -7.87 -14.86
CA VAL A 266 -0.64 -9.21 -15.49
C VAL A 266 -1.75 -10.05 -14.87
N LEU A 267 -1.85 -10.04 -13.53
CA LEU A 267 -2.86 -10.79 -12.79
C LEU A 267 -4.30 -10.33 -13.11
N ALA A 268 -4.58 -9.03 -13.06
CA ALA A 268 -5.90 -8.47 -13.36
C ALA A 268 -6.31 -8.71 -14.83
N LEU A 269 -5.41 -8.47 -15.78
CA LEU A 269 -5.68 -8.70 -17.19
C LEU A 269 -5.85 -10.19 -17.50
N ALA A 270 -5.09 -11.08 -16.85
CA ALA A 270 -5.24 -12.52 -17.04
C ALA A 270 -6.62 -13.00 -16.58
N ARG A 271 -7.07 -12.55 -15.41
CA ARG A 271 -8.39 -12.92 -14.87
C ARG A 271 -9.56 -12.40 -15.69
N ALA A 272 -9.36 -11.28 -16.38
CA ALA A 272 -10.35 -10.70 -17.30
C ALA A 272 -10.26 -11.27 -18.73
N ASP A 273 -9.45 -12.30 -18.99
CA ASP A 273 -9.16 -12.85 -20.32
C ASP A 273 -8.69 -11.77 -21.34
N ALA A 274 -7.99 -10.74 -20.84
CA ALA A 274 -7.54 -9.56 -21.58
C ALA A 274 -6.00 -9.42 -21.62
N LEU A 275 -5.26 -10.41 -21.10
CA LEU A 275 -3.80 -10.36 -21.03
C LEU A 275 -3.14 -10.40 -22.41
N ASP A 276 -2.54 -9.29 -22.82
CA ASP A 276 -1.59 -9.26 -23.93
C ASP A 276 -0.25 -9.85 -23.48
N THR A 277 0.27 -10.79 -24.28
CA THR A 277 1.59 -11.42 -24.11
C THR A 277 2.72 -10.42 -23.87
N LYS A 278 2.70 -9.21 -24.45
CA LYS A 278 3.76 -8.22 -24.21
C LYS A 278 3.85 -7.78 -22.74
N VAL A 279 2.72 -7.76 -22.03
CA VAL A 279 2.65 -7.36 -20.62
C VAL A 279 3.25 -8.45 -19.74
N LEU A 280 2.99 -9.71 -20.08
CA LEU A 280 3.63 -10.88 -19.47
C LEU A 280 5.13 -10.90 -19.76
N ASP A 281 5.55 -10.68 -21.00
CA ASP A 281 6.96 -10.66 -21.39
C ASP A 281 7.75 -9.54 -20.68
N ALA A 282 7.14 -8.36 -20.52
CA ALA A 282 7.70 -7.26 -19.75
C ALA A 282 7.91 -7.64 -18.28
N MET A 283 6.96 -8.36 -17.68
CA MET A 283 7.08 -8.90 -16.33
C MET A 283 8.19 -9.96 -16.25
N LEU A 284 8.19 -10.96 -17.14
CA LEU A 284 9.18 -12.05 -17.16
C LEU A 284 10.61 -11.55 -17.39
N THR A 285 10.78 -10.44 -18.10
CA THR A 285 12.07 -9.76 -18.25
C THR A 285 12.66 -9.30 -16.90
N GLN A 286 11.81 -9.07 -15.89
CA GLN A 286 12.23 -8.71 -14.53
C GLN A 286 12.59 -9.93 -13.66
N GLN A 287 12.41 -11.17 -14.14
CA GLN A 287 12.83 -12.35 -13.41
C GLN A 287 14.36 -12.51 -13.45
N CYS A 288 14.99 -12.54 -12.28
CA CYS A 288 16.43 -12.65 -12.10
C CYS A 288 16.93 -14.09 -12.33
N PRO A 289 18.25 -14.30 -12.52
CA PRO A 289 18.82 -15.64 -12.73
C PRO A 289 18.45 -16.68 -11.66
N SER A 290 18.36 -16.28 -10.39
CA SER A 290 17.91 -17.09 -9.25
C SER A 290 16.41 -17.46 -9.30
N GLY A 291 15.63 -16.78 -10.13
CA GLY A 291 14.19 -16.97 -10.27
C GLY A 291 13.30 -15.97 -9.54
N GLY A 292 13.87 -15.17 -8.65
CA GLY A 292 13.12 -14.10 -8.00
C GLY A 292 12.86 -12.92 -8.94
N PHE A 293 11.80 -12.17 -8.69
CA PHE A 293 11.47 -10.95 -9.41
C PHE A 293 11.98 -9.73 -8.63
N ARG A 294 12.48 -8.75 -9.37
CA ARG A 294 12.92 -7.46 -8.78
C ARG A 294 11.74 -6.54 -8.48
N LEU A 295 11.87 -5.76 -7.40
CA LEU A 295 10.86 -4.77 -7.03
C LEU A 295 10.96 -3.51 -7.89
N SER A 296 12.15 -2.93 -8.06
CA SER A 296 12.32 -1.77 -8.96
C SER A 296 12.31 -2.21 -10.41
N HIS A 297 11.65 -1.49 -11.31
CA HIS A 297 11.66 -1.86 -12.74
C HIS A 297 12.92 -1.38 -13.47
N GLY A 298 13.27 -2.06 -14.56
CA GLY A 298 14.36 -1.61 -15.43
C GLY A 298 14.65 -2.55 -16.58
N ALA A 299 15.91 -2.54 -17.04
CA ALA A 299 16.42 -3.54 -17.97
C ALA A 299 16.26 -4.96 -17.39
N ALA A 300 16.42 -5.97 -18.25
CA ALA A 300 16.38 -7.38 -17.86
C ALA A 300 17.17 -7.63 -16.57
N CYS A 301 16.57 -8.35 -15.61
CA CYS A 301 17.24 -8.57 -14.34
C CYS A 301 18.52 -9.38 -14.54
N ALA A 302 19.64 -8.82 -14.09
CA ALA A 302 20.96 -9.40 -14.28
C ALA A 302 21.64 -9.82 -12.97
N ASP A 303 21.09 -9.43 -11.82
CA ASP A 303 21.69 -9.66 -10.51
C ASP A 303 20.63 -10.11 -9.50
N ASP A 304 20.91 -11.21 -8.80
CA ASP A 304 20.03 -11.81 -7.81
C ASP A 304 19.84 -10.96 -6.56
N LYS A 305 20.74 -9.99 -6.31
CA LYS A 305 20.57 -9.04 -5.19
C LYS A 305 19.36 -8.13 -5.37
N ASP A 306 18.85 -8.00 -6.60
CA ASP A 306 17.72 -7.13 -6.93
C ASP A 306 16.38 -7.85 -6.77
N ALA A 307 16.39 -9.17 -6.58
CA ALA A 307 15.18 -9.97 -6.37
C ALA A 307 14.60 -9.78 -4.96
N GLY A 308 13.28 -9.68 -4.87
CA GLY A 308 12.53 -9.59 -3.62
C GLY A 308 11.42 -10.63 -3.53
N VAL A 309 11.11 -11.07 -2.31
CA VAL A 309 10.09 -12.09 -2.04
C VAL A 309 8.70 -11.65 -2.44
N ASP A 310 8.30 -10.41 -2.15
CA ASP A 310 6.93 -9.94 -2.39
C ASP A 310 6.63 -9.87 -3.89
N ALA A 311 7.56 -9.28 -4.66
CA ALA A 311 7.47 -9.24 -6.12
C ALA A 311 7.50 -10.65 -6.73
N THR A 312 8.28 -11.58 -6.14
CA THR A 312 8.32 -12.97 -6.62
C THR A 312 7.03 -13.73 -6.32
N ALA A 313 6.45 -13.54 -5.14
CA ALA A 313 5.19 -14.15 -4.75
C ALA A 313 4.04 -13.68 -5.66
N MET A 314 3.96 -12.38 -5.93
CA MET A 314 2.97 -11.83 -6.87
C MET A 314 3.24 -12.28 -8.31
N GLY A 315 4.51 -12.31 -8.74
CA GLY A 315 4.88 -12.80 -10.08
C GLY A 315 4.54 -14.28 -10.29
N LEU A 316 4.69 -15.13 -9.27
CA LEU A 316 4.26 -16.52 -9.32
C LEU A 316 2.74 -16.62 -9.50
N GLN A 317 1.95 -15.88 -8.72
CA GLN A 317 0.49 -15.87 -8.86
C GLN A 317 0.03 -15.30 -10.21
N ALA A 318 0.71 -14.27 -10.72
CA ALA A 318 0.44 -13.70 -12.04
C ALA A 318 0.72 -14.70 -13.18
N MET A 319 1.79 -15.49 -13.08
CA MET A 319 2.08 -16.57 -14.03
C MET A 319 1.02 -17.67 -13.98
N LEU A 320 0.57 -18.10 -12.80
CA LEU A 320 -0.51 -19.09 -12.67
C LEU A 320 -1.83 -18.57 -13.25
N ALA A 321 -2.16 -17.30 -13.01
CA ALA A 321 -3.33 -16.68 -13.62
C ALA A 321 -3.24 -16.64 -15.16
N ALA A 322 -2.06 -16.35 -15.71
CA ALA A 322 -1.83 -16.38 -17.16
C ALA A 322 -2.00 -17.80 -17.75
N GLU A 323 -1.51 -18.85 -17.09
CA GLU A 323 -1.73 -20.23 -17.54
C GLU A 323 -3.23 -20.58 -17.56
N ARG A 324 -3.97 -20.16 -16.54
CA ARG A 324 -5.43 -20.39 -16.44
C ARG A 324 -6.23 -19.65 -17.52
N SER A 325 -5.79 -18.47 -17.94
CA SER A 325 -6.39 -17.75 -19.07
C SER A 325 -5.94 -18.27 -20.44
N GLY A 326 -5.11 -19.33 -20.46
CA GLY A 326 -4.65 -19.99 -21.67
C GLY A 326 -3.44 -19.33 -22.33
N VAL A 327 -2.77 -18.39 -21.65
CA VAL A 327 -1.49 -17.82 -22.08
C VAL A 327 -0.36 -18.77 -21.66
N ASP A 328 0.49 -19.16 -22.62
CA ASP A 328 1.58 -20.10 -22.38
C ASP A 328 2.65 -19.49 -21.48
N VAL A 329 2.91 -20.10 -20.32
CA VAL A 329 4.01 -19.77 -19.43
C VAL A 329 4.95 -20.96 -19.39
N ALA A 330 6.23 -20.73 -19.66
CA ALA A 330 7.20 -21.81 -19.58
C ALA A 330 7.35 -22.32 -18.12
N ASP A 331 7.20 -23.63 -17.89
CA ASP A 331 7.42 -24.32 -16.60
C ASP A 331 8.70 -23.89 -15.87
N ALA A 332 9.74 -23.56 -16.64
CA ALA A 332 11.02 -23.13 -16.11
C ALA A 332 10.91 -21.79 -15.34
N ASN A 333 10.02 -20.88 -15.73
CA ASN A 333 9.80 -19.61 -15.04
C ASN A 333 9.12 -19.84 -13.68
N LEU A 334 8.08 -20.68 -13.64
CA LEU A 334 7.40 -21.11 -12.42
C LEU A 334 8.36 -21.82 -11.46
N THR A 335 9.07 -22.83 -11.97
CA THR A 335 10.01 -23.64 -11.17
C THR A 335 11.11 -22.78 -10.57
N ARG A 336 11.62 -21.78 -11.31
CA ARG A 336 12.61 -20.84 -10.79
C ARG A 336 12.02 -19.92 -9.70
N ALA A 337 10.82 -19.39 -9.87
CA ALA A 337 10.16 -18.57 -8.84
C ALA A 337 9.90 -19.36 -7.55
N VAL A 338 9.41 -20.59 -7.66
CA VAL A 338 9.22 -21.52 -6.53
C VAL A 338 10.57 -21.85 -5.88
N GLY A 339 11.60 -22.11 -6.68
CA GLY A 339 12.97 -22.35 -6.20
C GLY A 339 13.52 -21.17 -5.40
N TYR A 340 13.32 -19.94 -5.90
CA TYR A 340 13.68 -18.72 -5.18
C TYR A 340 12.93 -18.62 -3.84
N LEU A 341 11.60 -18.68 -3.84
CA LEU A 341 10.78 -18.52 -2.63
C LEU A 341 11.12 -19.57 -1.56
N THR A 342 11.30 -20.83 -1.96
CA THR A 342 11.67 -21.91 -1.03
C THR A 342 13.08 -21.73 -0.48
N SER A 343 14.02 -21.18 -1.26
CA SER A 343 15.39 -20.87 -0.80
C SER A 343 15.47 -19.63 0.10
N ALA A 344 14.58 -18.65 -0.10
CA ALA A 344 14.53 -17.41 0.67
C ALA A 344 13.94 -17.62 2.08
N ALA A 345 13.14 -18.68 2.27
CA ALA A 345 12.53 -19.05 3.53
C ALA A 345 13.60 -19.20 4.63
N LYS A 346 13.44 -18.48 5.75
CA LYS A 346 14.35 -18.65 6.89
C LYS A 346 14.08 -19.97 7.60
N THR A 347 15.04 -20.41 8.41
CA THR A 347 14.90 -21.64 9.21
C THR A 347 13.71 -21.61 10.15
N SER A 348 13.34 -20.42 10.62
CA SER A 348 12.14 -20.15 11.44
C SER A 348 10.82 -20.33 10.70
N GLY A 349 10.84 -20.34 9.36
CA GLY A 349 9.65 -20.40 8.53
C GLY A 349 9.15 -19.06 8.00
N GLY A 350 9.66 -17.93 8.49
CA GLY A 350 9.30 -16.61 7.96
C GLY A 350 10.16 -16.15 6.78
N TRP A 351 9.68 -15.14 6.06
CA TRP A 351 10.39 -14.44 5.00
C TRP A 351 10.65 -12.98 5.38
N ALA A 352 11.84 -12.50 4.99
CA ALA A 352 12.08 -11.07 4.78
C ALA A 352 11.86 -10.78 3.29
N ASN A 353 11.69 -9.52 2.89
CA ASN A 353 11.42 -9.22 1.49
C ASN A 353 12.70 -9.18 0.64
N ASP A 354 13.56 -8.20 0.89
CA ASP A 354 14.70 -7.87 0.03
C ASP A 354 15.84 -7.20 0.84
N ALA A 355 16.80 -6.60 0.13
CA ALA A 355 17.93 -5.89 0.75
C ALA A 355 17.52 -4.64 1.55
N PHE A 356 16.33 -4.08 1.33
CA PHE A 356 15.82 -2.90 2.03
C PHE A 356 14.95 -3.30 3.23
N THR A 357 14.11 -4.32 3.05
CA THR A 357 13.29 -4.90 4.13
C THR A 357 13.86 -6.25 4.54
N THR A 358 14.92 -6.17 5.33
CA THR A 358 15.70 -7.34 5.78
C THR A 358 15.09 -8.05 7.00
N THR A 359 14.14 -7.40 7.68
CA THR A 359 13.40 -7.97 8.81
C THR A 359 12.41 -9.01 8.32
N VAL A 360 12.46 -10.20 8.92
CA VAL A 360 11.48 -11.26 8.71
C VAL A 360 10.13 -10.79 9.23
N ASN A 361 9.11 -10.84 8.39
CA ASN A 361 7.82 -10.24 8.68
C ASN A 361 6.63 -11.06 8.14
N THR A 362 5.44 -10.83 8.69
CA THR A 362 4.23 -11.57 8.34
C THR A 362 3.62 -11.18 7.01
N ASN A 363 3.86 -9.97 6.51
CA ASN A 363 3.37 -9.53 5.20
C ASN A 363 4.00 -10.37 4.08
N SER A 364 5.33 -10.36 4.01
CA SER A 364 6.09 -11.14 3.03
C SER A 364 5.88 -12.64 3.22
N THR A 365 5.79 -13.10 4.46
CA THR A 365 5.50 -14.51 4.75
C THR A 365 4.11 -14.92 4.24
N GLY A 366 3.09 -14.09 4.45
CA GLY A 366 1.73 -14.34 3.99
C GLY A 366 1.65 -14.48 2.47
N LEU A 367 2.22 -13.51 1.74
CA LEU A 367 2.28 -13.55 0.27
C LEU A 367 3.05 -14.76 -0.26
N ALA A 368 4.23 -15.05 0.30
CA ALA A 368 5.06 -16.18 -0.12
C ALA A 368 4.36 -17.52 0.13
N VAL A 369 3.74 -17.70 1.29
CA VAL A 369 3.00 -18.92 1.64
C VAL A 369 1.80 -19.11 0.73
N GLN A 370 1.01 -18.06 0.48
CA GLN A 370 -0.14 -18.12 -0.41
C GLN A 370 0.27 -18.47 -1.84
N ALA A 371 1.32 -17.81 -2.38
CA ALA A 371 1.80 -18.07 -3.73
C ALA A 371 2.33 -19.51 -3.90
N LEU A 372 3.07 -20.02 -2.92
CA LEU A 372 3.53 -21.41 -2.92
C LEU A 372 2.37 -22.40 -2.78
N GLN A 373 1.33 -22.06 -2.01
CA GLN A 373 0.13 -22.88 -1.91
C GLN A 373 -0.62 -22.92 -3.24
N ALA A 374 -0.85 -21.78 -3.88
CA ALA A 374 -1.51 -21.70 -5.19
C ALA A 374 -0.75 -22.54 -6.24
N TYR A 375 0.59 -22.45 -6.24
CA TYR A 375 1.41 -23.33 -7.08
C TYR A 375 1.19 -24.82 -6.77
N LEU A 376 1.17 -25.23 -5.50
CA LEU A 376 0.99 -26.63 -5.11
C LEU A 376 -0.40 -27.18 -5.47
N ASP A 377 -1.42 -26.32 -5.50
CA ASP A 377 -2.79 -26.72 -5.86
C ASP A 377 -2.86 -27.12 -7.35
N GLU A 378 -2.05 -26.50 -8.21
CA GLU A 378 -1.94 -26.83 -9.64
C GLU A 378 -0.82 -27.83 -9.95
N HIS A 379 0.26 -27.78 -9.19
CA HIS A 379 1.51 -28.52 -9.39
C HIS A 379 1.92 -29.30 -8.13
N PRO A 380 1.18 -30.35 -7.76
CA PRO A 380 1.43 -31.09 -6.53
C PRO A 380 2.76 -31.87 -6.55
N GLY A 381 3.34 -32.11 -5.37
CA GLY A 381 4.51 -32.98 -5.20
C GLY A 381 5.85 -32.27 -5.01
N SER A 382 5.86 -30.94 -4.87
CA SER A 382 7.06 -30.19 -4.49
C SER A 382 7.27 -30.21 -2.97
N ALA A 383 8.02 -31.20 -2.47
CA ALA A 383 8.31 -31.34 -1.04
C ALA A 383 8.97 -30.10 -0.41
N ALA A 384 9.76 -29.34 -1.19
CA ALA A 384 10.36 -28.10 -0.73
C ALA A 384 9.30 -27.00 -0.50
N ALA A 385 8.36 -26.84 -1.45
CA ALA A 385 7.25 -25.90 -1.31
C ALA A 385 6.31 -26.30 -0.17
N GLU A 386 5.94 -27.59 -0.06
CA GLU A 386 5.11 -28.12 1.03
C GLU A 386 5.73 -27.84 2.41
N GLY A 387 7.05 -28.06 2.53
CA GLY A 387 7.80 -27.79 3.75
C GLY A 387 7.87 -26.29 4.08
N ALA A 388 8.05 -25.43 3.07
CA ALA A 388 8.07 -23.98 3.25
C ALA A 388 6.70 -23.44 3.67
N VAL A 389 5.62 -23.86 3.00
CA VAL A 389 4.22 -23.50 3.33
C VAL A 389 3.88 -23.90 4.76
N THR A 390 4.22 -25.13 5.16
CA THR A 390 3.95 -25.63 6.52
C THR A 390 4.64 -24.78 7.59
N LYS A 391 5.91 -24.42 7.37
CA LYS A 391 6.67 -23.60 8.32
C LYS A 391 6.21 -22.14 8.34
N GLY A 392 5.86 -21.57 7.20
CA GLY A 392 5.34 -20.21 7.12
C GLY A 392 3.99 -20.05 7.82
N ARG A 393 3.05 -20.98 7.58
CA ARG A 393 1.78 -21.09 8.31
C ARG A 393 1.99 -21.08 9.82
N ALA A 394 2.87 -21.97 10.27
CA ALA A 394 3.26 -22.13 11.65
C ALA A 394 3.83 -20.84 12.26
N TRP A 395 4.72 -20.18 11.53
CA TRP A 395 5.38 -18.96 11.97
C TRP A 395 4.38 -17.79 12.10
N VAL A 396 3.51 -17.58 11.11
CA VAL A 396 2.48 -16.53 11.17
C VAL A 396 1.45 -16.81 12.27
N ALA A 397 1.02 -18.06 12.45
CA ALA A 397 0.10 -18.43 13.52
C ALA A 397 0.66 -18.11 14.92
N GLY A 398 1.98 -18.23 15.10
CA GLY A 398 2.66 -17.83 16.33
C GLY A 398 2.64 -16.32 16.63
N LEU A 399 2.26 -15.49 15.65
CA LEU A 399 2.20 -14.03 15.75
C LEU A 399 0.76 -13.50 15.72
N GLN A 400 -0.24 -14.39 15.74
CA GLN A 400 -1.64 -14.03 15.86
C GLN A 400 -2.06 -13.91 17.32
N VAL A 401 -2.80 -12.86 17.66
CA VAL A 401 -3.46 -12.73 18.96
C VAL A 401 -4.68 -13.64 18.98
N LEU A 402 -4.65 -14.68 19.82
CA LEU A 402 -5.74 -15.62 20.01
C LEU A 402 -6.44 -15.36 21.35
N PRO A 403 -7.66 -15.87 21.57
CA PRO A 403 -8.36 -15.73 22.86
C PRO A 403 -7.55 -16.22 24.07
N THR A 404 -6.60 -17.13 23.84
CA THR A 404 -5.71 -17.69 24.87
C THR A 404 -4.43 -16.88 25.11
N THR A 405 -4.15 -15.84 24.31
CA THR A 405 -2.93 -15.01 24.43
C THR A 405 -2.91 -14.18 25.72
N GLY A 406 -4.06 -14.03 26.39
CA GLY A 406 -4.18 -13.43 27.72
C GLY A 406 -5.07 -12.18 27.74
N ALA A 407 -5.52 -11.79 28.94
CA ALA A 407 -6.53 -10.74 29.10
C ALA A 407 -6.11 -9.35 28.58
N ALA A 408 -4.81 -9.03 28.60
CA ALA A 408 -4.30 -7.75 28.10
C ALA A 408 -4.37 -7.62 26.56
N ALA A 409 -4.45 -8.74 25.84
CA ALA A 409 -4.56 -8.78 24.38
C ALA A 409 -6.00 -9.03 23.90
N ALA A 410 -6.96 -9.20 24.81
CA ALA A 410 -8.32 -9.63 24.49
C ALA A 410 -9.07 -8.66 23.56
N THR A 411 -8.73 -7.37 23.54
CA THR A 411 -9.33 -6.37 22.63
C THR A 411 -8.79 -6.42 21.21
N ASN A 412 -7.77 -7.23 20.95
CA ASN A 412 -7.11 -7.37 19.65
C ASN A 412 -7.07 -8.82 19.19
N VAL A 413 -7.98 -9.66 19.68
CA VAL A 413 -8.15 -11.03 19.18
C VAL A 413 -8.33 -10.99 17.68
N GLY A 414 -7.55 -11.82 16.98
CA GLY A 414 -7.53 -11.90 15.52
C GLY A 414 -6.35 -11.18 14.88
N ALA A 415 -5.90 -10.08 15.47
CA ALA A 415 -4.81 -9.25 14.93
C ALA A 415 -3.53 -10.06 14.76
N ILE A 416 -2.78 -9.79 13.70
CA ILE A 416 -1.50 -10.45 13.42
C ILE A 416 -0.39 -9.40 13.42
N ALA A 417 0.63 -9.63 14.24
CA ALA A 417 1.76 -8.72 14.36
C ALA A 417 2.68 -8.84 13.15
N TYR A 418 3.25 -7.70 12.72
CA TYR A 418 4.24 -7.66 11.65
C TYR A 418 5.47 -8.55 11.90
N SER A 419 5.95 -8.62 13.15
CA SER A 419 7.14 -9.39 13.53
C SER A 419 7.03 -9.90 14.98
N PRO A 420 7.91 -10.80 15.43
CA PRO A 420 7.98 -11.22 16.83
C PRO A 420 8.17 -10.06 17.81
N GLU A 421 8.95 -9.05 17.44
CA GLU A 421 9.18 -7.85 18.23
C GLU A 421 7.89 -7.02 18.36
N ALA A 422 7.18 -6.83 17.24
CA ALA A 422 5.87 -6.14 17.25
C ALA A 422 4.83 -6.92 18.08
N PHE A 423 4.85 -8.25 18.02
CA PHE A 423 3.97 -9.10 18.83
C PHE A 423 4.24 -8.95 20.33
N ALA A 424 5.52 -8.91 20.72
CA ALA A 424 5.93 -8.72 22.10
C ALA A 424 5.60 -7.31 22.63
N ALA A 425 5.71 -6.28 21.78
CA ALA A 425 5.35 -4.90 22.12
C ALA A 425 3.82 -4.72 22.22
N GLY A 426 3.06 -5.45 21.41
CA GLY A 426 1.62 -5.44 21.36
C GLY A 426 1.03 -4.34 20.45
N PRO A 427 -0.27 -4.44 20.11
CA PRO A 427 -0.92 -3.57 19.12
C PRO A 427 -1.10 -2.12 19.54
N ALA A 428 -0.99 -1.81 20.84
CA ALA A 428 -1.12 -0.44 21.34
C ALA A 428 0.07 0.46 20.97
N THR A 429 1.23 -0.11 20.66
CA THR A 429 2.45 0.66 20.35
C THR A 429 2.60 0.98 18.87
N SER A 430 1.91 0.26 17.99
CA SER A 430 2.05 0.40 16.52
C SER A 430 0.78 -0.04 15.78
N THR A 431 -0.39 0.44 16.20
CA THR A 431 -1.67 -0.06 15.67
C THR A 431 -1.78 -0.03 14.15
N ASP A 432 -1.17 0.98 13.52
CA ASP A 432 -1.12 1.16 12.09
C ASP A 432 -0.37 0.00 11.38
N GLN A 433 0.71 -0.48 12.00
CA GLN A 433 1.48 -1.63 11.53
C GLN A 433 0.66 -2.93 11.57
N TRP A 434 -0.17 -3.10 12.60
CA TRP A 434 -1.05 -4.27 12.73
C TRP A 434 -2.19 -4.24 11.70
N GLU A 435 -2.72 -3.05 11.41
CA GLU A 435 -3.74 -2.84 10.35
C GLU A 435 -3.19 -3.19 8.97
N ARG A 436 -1.92 -2.88 8.69
CA ARG A 436 -1.25 -3.27 7.43
C ARG A 436 -0.83 -4.74 7.39
N ALA A 437 -0.41 -5.29 8.52
CA ALA A 437 0.12 -6.65 8.57
C ALA A 437 -0.97 -7.70 8.45
N THR A 438 -2.07 -7.53 9.19
CA THR A 438 -3.14 -8.53 9.29
C THR A 438 -3.72 -8.99 7.94
N PRO A 439 -4.10 -8.12 6.97
CA PRO A 439 -4.75 -8.58 5.74
C PRO A 439 -3.83 -9.42 4.86
N GLN A 440 -2.53 -9.12 4.83
CA GLN A 440 -1.56 -9.90 4.06
C GLN A 440 -1.07 -11.14 4.81
N ALA A 441 -0.92 -11.05 6.14
CA ALA A 441 -0.45 -12.14 6.97
C ALA A 441 -1.43 -13.32 6.99
N MET A 442 -2.73 -13.05 7.10
CA MET A 442 -3.74 -14.12 7.19
C MET A 442 -3.85 -14.98 5.93
N LEU A 443 -3.33 -14.50 4.79
CA LEU A 443 -3.19 -15.29 3.56
C LEU A 443 -2.37 -16.57 3.79
N ALA A 444 -1.44 -16.54 4.75
CA ALA A 444 -0.67 -17.72 5.14
C ALA A 444 -1.57 -18.89 5.58
N PHE A 445 -2.78 -18.63 6.10
CA PHE A 445 -3.64 -19.66 6.68
C PHE A 445 -4.35 -20.56 5.65
N GLY A 446 -3.89 -20.53 4.39
CA GLY A 446 -4.37 -21.40 3.33
C GLY A 446 -5.58 -20.84 2.61
N LEU A 447 -5.64 -19.51 2.54
CA LEU A 447 -6.66 -18.82 1.76
C LEU A 447 -6.32 -18.92 0.26
N PRO A 448 -7.31 -18.82 -0.64
CA PRO A 448 -7.09 -18.85 -2.09
C PRO A 448 -6.10 -17.78 -2.53
N GLY A 449 -5.36 -18.05 -3.60
CA GLY A 449 -4.49 -17.07 -4.25
C GLY A 449 -5.29 -15.97 -4.96
N PHE A 450 -4.64 -14.84 -5.20
CA PHE A 450 -5.23 -13.73 -5.96
C PHE A 450 -5.55 -14.11 -7.42
N ASP A 451 -4.99 -15.20 -7.93
CA ASP A 451 -5.31 -15.79 -9.25
C ASP A 451 -6.74 -16.35 -9.30
N THR A 452 -7.34 -16.70 -8.17
CA THR A 452 -8.68 -17.33 -8.08
C THR A 452 -9.68 -16.59 -7.22
N LEU A 453 -9.24 -15.53 -6.53
CA LEU A 453 -10.03 -14.81 -5.54
C LEU A 453 -11.33 -14.24 -6.11
N VAL A 454 -12.48 -14.72 -5.65
CA VAL A 454 -13.80 -14.22 -6.09
C VAL A 454 -14.87 -14.47 -5.02
N VAL A 455 -15.81 -13.53 -4.88
CA VAL A 455 -17.02 -13.72 -4.08
C VAL A 455 -17.87 -14.86 -4.63
N ALA A 456 -18.69 -15.44 -3.75
CA ALA A 456 -19.58 -16.51 -4.14
C ALA A 456 -20.54 -16.00 -5.21
N ALA A 457 -20.82 -16.84 -6.20
CA ALA A 457 -21.86 -16.52 -7.16
C ALA A 457 -23.20 -16.46 -6.42
N ALA A 458 -24.00 -15.41 -6.69
CA ALA A 458 -25.35 -15.34 -6.15
C ALA A 458 -26.09 -16.67 -6.43
N PRO A 459 -26.82 -17.23 -5.45
CA PRO A 459 -27.51 -18.50 -5.64
C PRO A 459 -28.40 -18.39 -6.87
N THR A 460 -28.12 -19.21 -7.89
CA THR A 460 -28.96 -19.28 -9.08
C THR A 460 -30.35 -19.66 -8.61
N ALA A 461 -31.34 -18.79 -8.85
CA ALA A 461 -32.72 -19.08 -8.52
C ALA A 461 -33.06 -20.45 -9.10
N THR A 462 -33.30 -21.43 -8.22
CA THR A 462 -33.74 -22.76 -8.66
C THR A 462 -34.99 -22.54 -9.50
N PRO A 463 -35.05 -23.02 -10.76
CA PRO A 463 -36.21 -22.78 -11.60
C PRO A 463 -37.43 -23.32 -10.86
N THR A 464 -38.34 -22.42 -10.49
CA THR A 464 -39.63 -22.78 -9.93
C THR A 464 -40.26 -23.79 -10.88
N PRO A 465 -40.61 -25.02 -10.43
CA PRO A 465 -41.18 -26.01 -11.31
C PRO A 465 -42.43 -25.39 -11.95
N THR A 466 -42.40 -25.27 -13.27
CA THR A 466 -43.56 -24.80 -14.04
C THR A 466 -44.71 -25.73 -13.70
N PRO A 467 -45.86 -25.22 -13.20
CA PRO A 467 -46.98 -26.08 -12.87
C PRO A 467 -47.39 -26.83 -14.13
N THR A 468 -47.23 -28.15 -14.10
CA THR A 468 -47.71 -29.03 -15.17
C THR A 468 -49.23 -28.95 -15.15
N THR A 469 -49.80 -28.26 -16.12
CA THR A 469 -51.25 -28.27 -16.37
C THR A 469 -51.66 -29.68 -16.76
N SER A 470 -52.15 -30.44 -15.77
CA SER A 470 -52.93 -31.65 -16.05
C SER A 470 -54.20 -31.23 -16.76
N ALA A 471 -54.28 -31.53 -18.05
CA ALA A 471 -55.48 -31.38 -18.85
C ALA A 471 -56.56 -32.33 -18.31
N SER A 472 -57.57 -31.76 -17.64
CA SER A 472 -58.85 -32.43 -17.41
C SER A 472 -59.85 -31.93 -18.46
N SER A 473 -60.54 -32.88 -19.09
CA SER A 473 -61.42 -32.67 -20.24
C SER A 473 -62.89 -32.54 -19.84
N SER A 474 -63.68 -31.89 -20.72
CA SER A 474 -65.17 -31.81 -20.76
C SER A 474 -65.80 -30.77 -19.82
N ALA A 475 -66.76 -29.90 -20.18
CA ALA A 475 -67.64 -29.81 -21.36
C ALA A 475 -68.30 -28.41 -21.51
N THR A 476 -68.63 -28.06 -22.77
CA THR A 476 -69.83 -27.34 -23.29
C THR A 476 -70.02 -25.81 -23.12
N PRO A 477 -70.51 -25.09 -24.17
CA PRO A 477 -70.43 -23.62 -24.29
C PRO A 477 -71.78 -22.89 -24.04
N THR A 478 -71.73 -21.59 -23.76
CA THR A 478 -72.84 -20.64 -23.98
C THR A 478 -72.28 -19.22 -24.17
N GLY A 479 -72.77 -18.51 -25.19
CA GLY A 479 -72.18 -17.28 -25.74
C GLY A 479 -72.80 -15.93 -25.35
N GLY A 480 -72.41 -14.91 -26.12
CA GLY A 480 -72.84 -13.49 -26.11
C GLY A 480 -71.60 -12.58 -26.21
N THR A 481 -71.22 -11.97 -27.35
CA THR A 481 -71.73 -10.73 -28.00
C THR A 481 -71.89 -9.59 -26.97
N THR A 482 -71.23 -8.41 -27.01
CA THR A 482 -71.15 -7.42 -28.11
C THR A 482 -70.13 -6.30 -27.77
N GLU A 483 -69.38 -5.87 -28.80
CA GLU A 483 -68.83 -4.54 -29.19
C GLU A 483 -68.02 -3.54 -28.30
N PRO A 484 -67.20 -2.67 -28.95
CA PRO A 484 -66.17 -1.81 -28.37
C PRO A 484 -66.53 -0.32 -28.33
N THR A 485 -65.74 0.49 -27.61
CA THR A 485 -65.61 1.94 -27.85
C THR A 485 -64.18 2.42 -27.61
N THR A 486 -63.65 3.14 -28.61
CA THR A 486 -62.39 3.91 -28.63
C THR A 486 -62.73 5.42 -28.45
N PRO A 487 -61.82 6.38 -28.71
CA PRO A 487 -60.93 7.13 -27.79
C PRO A 487 -61.35 8.59 -27.51
N GLY A 488 -60.64 9.28 -26.61
CA GLY A 488 -60.76 10.74 -26.40
C GLY A 488 -59.41 11.45 -26.22
N THR A 489 -59.10 12.32 -27.18
CA THR A 489 -57.95 13.23 -27.34
C THR A 489 -58.17 14.63 -26.75
N GLY A 490 -57.08 15.35 -26.49
CA GLY A 490 -56.96 16.83 -26.36
C GLY A 490 -55.78 17.18 -25.45
N GLY A 491 -54.66 17.81 -25.86
CA GLY A 491 -54.48 19.07 -26.62
C GLY A 491 -54.68 20.26 -25.65
N SER A 492 -53.83 21.29 -25.49
CA SER A 492 -52.74 21.87 -26.28
C SER A 492 -52.05 22.99 -25.46
N ASP A 493 -50.75 23.22 -25.74
CA ASP A 493 -50.04 24.50 -25.95
C ASP A 493 -49.85 25.61 -24.88
N GLY A 494 -48.61 26.15 -24.88
CA GLY A 494 -48.34 27.59 -24.66
C GLY A 494 -47.00 27.94 -23.98
N GLY A 495 -45.95 28.26 -24.76
CA GLY A 495 -44.64 28.74 -24.30
C GLY A 495 -44.54 30.25 -23.99
N PRO A 496 -43.43 30.94 -24.35
CA PRO A 496 -42.30 31.30 -23.47
C PRO A 496 -42.11 32.83 -23.27
N GLY A 497 -41.13 33.25 -22.46
CA GLY A 497 -40.76 34.67 -22.32
C GLY A 497 -39.37 34.95 -21.72
N ASP A 498 -38.52 35.61 -22.51
CA ASP A 498 -37.19 36.17 -22.24
C ASP A 498 -37.20 37.41 -21.31
N GLY A 499 -36.02 37.77 -20.77
CA GLY A 499 -35.74 39.11 -20.24
C GLY A 499 -34.31 39.32 -19.70
N THR A 500 -33.61 40.31 -20.23
CA THR A 500 -32.14 40.51 -20.24
C THR A 500 -31.67 41.77 -19.47
N ALA A 501 -30.46 41.68 -18.89
CA ALA A 501 -29.38 42.68 -18.68
C ALA A 501 -29.40 43.86 -17.65
N GLY A 502 -28.19 44.08 -17.09
CA GLY A 502 -27.58 45.35 -16.63
C GLY A 502 -27.30 45.42 -15.11
N GLY A 503 -26.13 45.73 -14.54
CA GLY A 503 -24.85 46.27 -15.02
C GLY A 503 -24.32 47.39 -14.08
N SER A 504 -23.00 47.41 -13.83
CA SER A 504 -22.17 48.37 -13.04
C SER A 504 -22.03 48.09 -11.52
N GLY A 505 -20.86 48.14 -10.88
CA GLY A 505 -19.50 48.49 -11.29
C GLY A 505 -18.84 49.39 -10.23
N THR A 506 -17.74 48.95 -9.61
CA THR A 506 -16.72 49.84 -9.02
C THR A 506 -15.35 49.16 -9.02
N ASP A 507 -14.43 49.79 -9.77
CA ASP A 507 -12.99 49.60 -9.78
C ASP A 507 -12.32 50.07 -8.49
N THR A 508 -11.26 49.36 -8.07
CA THR A 508 -10.00 49.97 -7.64
C THR A 508 -8.85 49.06 -8.02
N GLY A 509 -8.04 49.50 -8.99
CA GLY A 509 -6.76 48.89 -9.35
C GLY A 509 -5.56 49.67 -8.80
N SER A 510 -4.50 48.94 -8.49
CA SER A 510 -3.05 49.26 -8.50
C SER A 510 -2.40 48.21 -7.59
N GLY A 511 -1.37 47.43 -7.91
CA GLY A 511 -0.27 47.54 -8.86
C GLY A 511 0.96 47.02 -8.12
N SER A 512 1.43 45.83 -8.51
CA SER A 512 2.75 45.21 -8.27
C SER A 512 3.36 45.25 -6.86
N ASP A 513 3.44 44.08 -6.21
CA ASP A 513 4.73 43.47 -5.84
C ASP A 513 4.55 41.96 -5.65
N GLY A 514 5.49 41.18 -6.19
CA GLY A 514 5.39 39.74 -6.34
C GLY A 514 5.41 38.96 -5.03
N GLY A 515 4.40 38.11 -4.86
CA GLY A 515 4.38 37.04 -3.86
C GLY A 515 3.40 35.96 -4.30
N LEU A 516 3.86 34.72 -4.44
CA LEU A 516 2.96 33.57 -4.57
C LEU A 516 2.34 33.31 -3.20
N ALA A 517 1.02 33.17 -3.16
CA ALA A 517 0.29 32.79 -1.95
C ALA A 517 0.49 31.29 -1.68
N TYR A 518 1.63 30.90 -1.09
CA TYR A 518 1.67 29.90 -0.02
C TYR A 518 3.01 29.78 0.74
N THR A 519 4.01 30.59 0.44
CA THR A 519 5.18 30.74 1.32
C THR A 519 5.62 32.19 1.29
N GLY A 520 5.52 32.92 2.39
CA GLY A 520 5.92 34.33 2.48
C GLY A 520 7.43 34.60 2.33
N ALA A 521 8.20 33.67 1.76
CA ALA A 521 9.63 33.83 1.54
C ALA A 521 9.91 34.59 0.23
N ALA A 522 10.70 35.66 0.32
CA ALA A 522 11.13 36.43 -0.84
C ALA A 522 12.01 35.55 -1.75
N VAL A 523 11.61 35.36 -3.02
CA VAL A 523 12.30 34.47 -3.99
C VAL A 523 13.56 35.13 -4.61
N TRP A 524 13.75 36.43 -4.39
CA TRP A 524 14.86 37.20 -4.93
C TRP A 524 16.27 36.73 -4.52
N PRO A 525 16.53 36.26 -3.28
CA PRO A 525 17.83 35.71 -2.90
C PRO A 525 18.14 34.40 -3.63
N ALA A 526 17.15 33.52 -3.80
CA ALA A 526 17.32 32.24 -4.50
C ALA A 526 17.59 32.44 -6.01
N LEU A 527 16.89 33.39 -6.65
CA LEU A 527 17.17 33.79 -8.03
C LEU A 527 18.54 34.46 -8.18
N ALA A 528 18.98 35.26 -7.21
CA ALA A 528 20.32 35.86 -7.22
C ALA A 528 21.43 34.80 -7.10
N VAL A 529 21.23 33.77 -6.26
CA VAL A 529 22.17 32.64 -6.12
C VAL A 529 22.20 31.80 -7.40
N ALA A 530 21.04 31.52 -8.01
CA ALA A 530 20.98 30.78 -9.28
C ALA A 530 21.69 31.53 -10.43
N VAL A 531 21.51 32.86 -10.51
CA VAL A 531 22.22 33.70 -11.48
C VAL A 531 23.73 33.74 -11.20
N LEU A 532 24.15 33.83 -9.94
CA LEU A 532 25.57 33.78 -9.57
C LEU A 532 26.21 32.43 -9.92
N LEU A 533 25.51 31.31 -9.72
CA LEU A 533 25.99 29.97 -10.09
C LEU A 533 26.08 29.81 -11.61
N LEU A 534 25.11 30.33 -12.36
CA LEU A 534 25.17 30.36 -13.83
C LEU A 534 26.32 31.21 -14.35
N LEU A 535 26.57 32.38 -13.75
CA LEU A 535 27.69 33.25 -14.11
C LEU A 535 29.05 32.62 -13.74
N ALA A 536 29.15 31.95 -12.59
CA ALA A 536 30.35 31.23 -12.17
C ALA A 536 30.65 30.02 -13.08
N GLY A 537 29.63 29.23 -13.44
CA GLY A 537 29.75 28.13 -14.39
C GLY A 537 30.18 28.62 -15.78
N SER A 538 29.59 29.73 -16.26
CA SER A 538 29.95 30.36 -17.53
C SER A 538 31.40 30.87 -17.53
N ALA A 539 31.85 31.48 -16.43
CA ALA A 539 33.24 31.93 -16.28
C ALA A 539 34.22 30.75 -16.26
N PHE A 540 33.87 29.63 -15.61
CA PHE A 540 34.70 28.43 -15.58
C PHE A 540 34.88 27.81 -16.98
N VAL A 541 33.82 27.77 -17.80
CA VAL A 541 33.88 27.30 -19.19
C VAL A 541 34.71 28.23 -20.08
N LEU A 542 34.65 29.55 -19.86
CA LEU A 542 35.46 30.51 -20.63
C LEU A 542 36.95 30.47 -20.23
N VAL A 543 37.25 30.22 -18.95
CA VAL A 543 38.64 30.07 -18.47
C VAL A 543 39.24 28.72 -18.90
N SER A 544 38.46 27.64 -18.90
CA SER A 544 38.93 26.33 -19.37
C SER A 544 39.23 26.34 -20.88
N ARG A 545 38.41 27.05 -21.67
CA ARG A 545 38.66 27.25 -23.11
C ARG A 545 39.90 28.11 -23.42
N ARG A 546 40.31 29.02 -22.53
CA ARG A 546 41.54 29.82 -22.70
C ARG A 546 42.82 29.10 -22.29
N ARG A 547 42.74 28.06 -21.45
CA ARG A 547 43.92 27.26 -21.03
C ARG A 547 44.32 26.16 -22.02
N GLY A 548 43.48 25.88 -23.02
CA GLY A 548 43.77 24.88 -24.07
C GLY A 548 44.62 25.36 -25.26
N VAL A 549 45.21 26.56 -25.22
CA VAL A 549 46.00 27.13 -26.35
C VAL A 549 47.52 27.16 -26.08
N HIS A 550 47.99 26.69 -24.93
CA HIS A 550 49.41 26.43 -24.69
C HIS A 550 49.61 25.07 -24.02
N ALA A 551 49.49 24.01 -24.82
CA ALA A 551 50.09 22.69 -24.59
C ALA A 551 50.48 22.11 -25.94
#